data_AF-G2QD04-F1
#
_entry.id   AF-G2QD04-F1
#
_cell.length_a   1.000
_cell.length_b   1.000
_cell.length_c   1.000
_cell.angle_alpha   90.00
_cell.angle_beta   90.00
_cell.angle_gamma   90.00
#
_symmetry.space_group_name_H-M   'P 1'
#
loop_
_entity.id
_entity.type
_entity.pdbx_description
1 polymer ?
#
loop_
_entity_poly.entity_id
_entity_poly.type
_entity_poly.pdbx_seq_one_letter_code
_entity_poly.pdbx_strand_id
1 'polypeptide(L)'
;MDTGLTASEQRELETRLQKRQVKEFMTVFGNLVDNCFNACVDDFTSKALSGRESGCISRCVTKSMTTQTRLGERFAELNAAMTAEMQKR
;
A
#
# COMPACT_ATOMS: atom_id res chain seq x y z
N MET A 1 -6.05 -22.08 10.67
CA MET A 1 -4.90 -22.40 9.82
C MET A 1 -3.79 -22.86 10.74
N ASP A 2 -3.77 -24.16 11.01
CA ASP A 2 -2.72 -24.78 11.82
C ASP A 2 -1.64 -25.24 10.85
N THR A 3 -0.70 -24.35 10.54
CA THR A 3 0.48 -24.74 9.77
C THR A 3 1.32 -25.57 10.72
N GLY A 4 1.41 -26.89 10.49
CA GLY A 4 2.17 -27.87 11.28
C GLY A 4 3.69 -27.64 11.27
N LEU A 5 4.10 -26.42 11.63
CA LEU A 5 5.46 -25.92 11.68
C LEU A 5 6.01 -26.16 13.08
N THR A 6 7.29 -26.49 13.12
CA THR A 6 8.05 -26.53 14.37
C THR A 6 8.25 -25.12 14.93
N ALA A 7 8.50 -25.00 16.24
CA ALA A 7 8.72 -23.71 16.91
C ALA A 7 9.93 -22.92 16.37
N SER A 8 10.88 -23.59 15.71
CA SER A 8 11.99 -22.93 14.99
C SER A 8 11.55 -22.35 13.65
N GLU A 9 10.75 -23.09 12.89
CA GLU A 9 10.22 -22.64 11.60
C GLU A 9 9.24 -21.47 11.76
N GLN A 10 8.45 -21.47 12.84
CA GLN A 10 7.55 -20.37 13.17
C GLN A 10 8.31 -19.05 13.41
N ARG A 11 9.42 -19.10 14.16
CA ARG A 11 10.29 -17.93 14.41
C ARG A 11 11.01 -17.45 13.14
N GLU A 12 11.44 -18.38 12.29
CA GLU A 12 12.03 -18.02 11.01
C GLU A 12 10.99 -17.36 10.09
N LEU A 13 9.78 -17.91 10.04
CA LEU A 13 8.67 -17.35 9.27
C LEU A 13 8.31 -15.94 9.74
N GLU A 14 8.19 -15.72 11.05
CA GLU A 14 7.95 -14.39 11.62
C GLU A 14 9.03 -13.39 11.18
N THR A 15 10.30 -13.79 11.25
CA THR A 15 11.42 -12.95 10.80
C THR A 15 11.33 -12.62 9.31
N ARG A 16 10.98 -13.61 8.48
CA ARG A 16 10.79 -13.43 7.03
C ARG A 16 9.60 -12.52 6.74
N LEU A 17 8.49 -12.65 7.47
CA LEU A 17 7.31 -11.80 7.35
C LEU A 17 7.61 -10.34 7.72
N GLN A 18 8.37 -10.09 8.79
CA GLN A 18 8.78 -8.74 9.16
C GLN A 18 9.64 -8.09 8.06
N LYS A 19 10.64 -8.82 7.54
CA LYS A 19 11.46 -8.31 6.42
C LYS A 19 10.61 -8.00 5.19
N ARG A 20 9.60 -8.83 4.91
CA ARG A 20 8.68 -8.63 3.81
C ARG A 20 7.83 -7.37 3.98
N GLN A 21 7.31 -7.11 5.17
CA GLN A 21 6.53 -5.89 5.45
C GLN A 21 7.32 -4.62 5.14
N VAL A 22 8.59 -4.55 5.55
CA VAL A 22 9.44 -3.38 5.25
C VAL A 22 9.64 -3.22 3.75
N LYS A 23 9.90 -4.31 3.02
CA LYS A 23 10.06 -4.26 1.56
C LYS A 23 8.79 -3.78 0.87
N GLU A 24 7.64 -4.31 1.25
CA GLU A 24 6.35 -3.92 0.70
C GLU A 24 6.05 -2.45 0.98
N PHE A 25 6.33 -1.98 2.20
CA PHE A 25 6.21 -0.57 2.54
C PHE A 25 7.07 0.33 1.64
N MET A 26 8.33 -0.04 1.38
CA MET A 26 9.21 0.74 0.51
C MET A 26 8.71 0.80 -0.93
N THR A 27 8.13 -0.29 -1.43
CA THR A 27 7.49 -0.30 -2.76
C THR A 27 6.28 0.64 -2.80
N VAL A 28 5.41 0.60 -1.79
CA VAL A 28 4.26 1.51 -1.70
C VAL A 28 4.71 2.96 -1.62
N PHE A 29 5.73 3.24 -0.80
CA PHE A 29 6.30 4.58 -0.68
C PHE A 29 6.86 5.08 -2.01
N GLY A 30 7.65 4.27 -2.73
CA GLY A 30 8.19 4.63 -4.03
C GLY A 30 7.08 4.99 -5.04
N ASN A 31 6.07 4.12 -5.17
CA ASN A 31 4.93 4.36 -6.06
C ASN A 31 4.15 5.63 -5.68
N LEU A 32 4.01 5.91 -4.39
CA LEU A 32 3.34 7.12 -3.91
C LEU A 32 4.12 8.38 -4.31
N VAL A 33 5.43 8.38 -4.12
CA VAL A 33 6.31 9.48 -4.51
C VAL A 33 6.25 9.72 -6.01
N ASP A 34 6.39 8.68 -6.83
CA ASP A 34 6.37 8.79 -8.30
C ASP A 34 5.02 9.32 -8.80
N ASN A 35 3.90 8.80 -8.29
CA ASN A 35 2.58 9.27 -8.70
C ASN A 35 2.34 10.73 -8.32
N CYS A 36 2.67 11.12 -7.09
CA CYS A 36 2.45 12.49 -6.65
C CYS A 36 3.40 13.49 -7.31
N PHE A 37 4.64 13.10 -7.59
CA PHE A 37 5.57 13.92 -8.35
C PHE A 37 5.04 14.16 -9.77
N ASN A 38 4.72 13.09 -10.50
CA ASN A 38 4.24 13.18 -11.88
C ASN A 38 2.90 13.93 -12.02
N ALA A 39 2.05 13.90 -10.98
CA ALA A 39 0.75 14.56 -11.01
C ALA A 39 0.79 16.04 -10.57
N CYS A 40 1.76 16.42 -9.74
CA CYS A 40 1.74 17.72 -9.06
C CYS A 40 2.93 18.63 -9.34
N VAL A 41 4.07 18.11 -9.81
CA VAL A 41 5.27 18.91 -10.11
C VAL A 41 5.30 19.16 -11.61
N ASP A 42 4.89 20.36 -12.00
CA ASP A 42 4.73 20.76 -13.40
C ASP A 42 5.56 22.01 -13.77
N ASP A 43 6.17 22.68 -12.79
CA ASP A 43 7.00 23.86 -12.99
C ASP A 43 8.47 23.56 -12.70
N PHE A 44 9.29 23.62 -13.75
CA PHE A 44 10.73 23.33 -13.68
C PHE A 44 11.61 24.60 -13.77
N THR A 45 11.05 25.77 -13.42
CA THR A 45 11.80 27.04 -13.42
C THR A 45 12.62 27.27 -12.14
N SER A 46 12.40 26.48 -11.09
CA SER A 46 13.06 26.58 -9.79
C SER A 46 13.49 25.21 -9.26
N LYS A 47 14.48 25.20 -8.35
CA LYS A 47 14.88 24.00 -7.60
C LYS A 47 13.99 23.71 -6.39
N ALA A 48 13.16 24.68 -6.00
CA ALA A 48 12.27 24.58 -4.85
C ALA A 48 10.82 24.44 -5.33
N LEU A 49 10.05 23.61 -4.64
CA LEU A 49 8.61 23.47 -4.88
C LEU A 49 7.91 24.78 -4.58
N SER A 50 7.01 25.18 -5.49
CA SER A 50 6.10 26.28 -5.25
C SER A 50 5.07 25.92 -4.16
N GLY A 51 4.39 26.93 -3.61
CA GLY A 51 3.28 26.71 -2.68
C GLY A 51 2.12 25.92 -3.30
N ARG A 52 1.92 26.05 -4.62
CA ARG A 52 0.89 25.31 -5.37
C ARG A 52 1.20 23.82 -5.42
N GLU A 53 2.43 23.48 -5.82
CA GLU A 53 2.89 22.09 -5.94
C GLU A 53 2.94 21.42 -4.57
N SER A 54 3.44 22.12 -3.55
CA SER A 54 3.47 21.62 -2.16
C SER A 54 2.05 21.29 -1.65
N GLY A 55 1.08 22.18 -1.91
CA GLY A 55 -0.32 21.93 -1.59
C GLY A 55 -0.95 20.78 -2.40
N CYS A 56 -0.56 20.63 -3.67
CA CYS A 56 -0.99 19.50 -4.50
C CYS A 56 -0.46 18.17 -3.96
N ILE A 57 0.84 18.08 -3.64
CA ILE A 57 1.48 16.87 -3.10
C ILE A 57 0.80 16.42 -1.81
N SER A 58 0.54 17.35 -0.88
CA SER A 58 -0.18 17.02 0.37
C SER A 58 -1.54 16.39 0.10
N ARG A 59 -2.34 16.99 -0.79
CA ARG A 59 -3.65 16.43 -1.20
C ARG A 59 -3.51 15.09 -1.92
N CYS A 60 -2.50 14.95 -2.78
CA CYS A 60 -2.23 13.71 -3.51
C CYS A 60 -1.93 12.55 -2.55
N VAL A 61 -1.09 12.78 -1.53
CA VAL A 61 -0.76 11.78 -0.52
C VAL A 61 -2.00 11.37 0.26
N THR A 62 -2.77 12.33 0.79
CA THR A 62 -4.02 12.04 1.52
C THR A 62 -5.02 11.27 0.64
N LYS A 63 -5.20 11.68 -0.61
CA LYS A 63 -6.08 11.00 -1.55
C LYS A 63 -5.61 9.56 -1.81
N SER A 64 -4.32 9.35 -2.01
CA SER A 64 -3.76 8.03 -2.30
C SER A 64 -3.90 7.07 -1.12
N MET A 65 -3.66 7.54 0.11
CA MET A 65 -3.84 6.71 1.30
C MET A 65 -5.30 6.37 1.56
N THR A 66 -6.20 7.36 1.52
CA THR A 66 -7.64 7.12 1.70
C THR A 66 -8.23 6.22 0.61
N THR A 67 -7.75 6.35 -0.63
CA THR A 67 -8.12 5.46 -1.73
C THR A 67 -7.65 4.02 -1.45
N GLN A 68 -6.41 3.83 -1.02
CA GLN A 68 -5.90 2.49 -0.67
C GLN A 68 -6.70 1.84 0.46
N THR A 69 -7.03 2.58 1.53
CA THR A 69 -7.87 2.07 2.62
C THR A 69 -9.24 1.62 2.10
N ARG A 70 -9.92 2.47 1.33
CA ARG A 70 -11.24 2.17 0.79
C ARG A 70 -11.22 1.00 -0.19
N LEU A 71 -10.21 0.91 -1.04
CA LEU A 71 -10.03 -0.23 -1.95
C LEU A 71 -9.79 -1.52 -1.15
N GLY A 72 -9.01 -1.46 -0.07
CA GLY A 72 -8.79 -2.59 0.83
C GLY A 72 -10.08 -3.12 1.45
N GLU A 73 -10.94 -2.23 1.95
CA GLU A 73 -12.26 -2.59 2.50
C GLU A 73 -13.13 -3.32 1.44
N ARG A 74 -13.25 -2.74 0.24
CA ARG A 74 -14.05 -3.33 -0.84
C ARG A 74 -13.48 -4.65 -1.32
N PHE A 75 -12.15 -4.77 -1.38
CA PHE A 75 -11.48 -6.00 -1.74
C PHE A 75 -11.78 -7.12 -0.72
N ALA A 76 -11.75 -6.80 0.58
CA ALA A 76 -12.09 -7.76 1.63
C ALA A 76 -13.55 -8.22 1.53
N GLU A 77 -14.50 -7.31 1.31
CA GLU A 77 -15.92 -7.63 1.09
C GLU A 77 -16.11 -8.59 -0.10
N LEU A 78 -15.50 -8.29 -1.25
CA LEU A 78 -15.60 -9.11 -2.46
C LEU A 78 -14.95 -10.49 -2.28
N ASN A 79 -13.80 -10.55 -1.61
CA ASN A 79 -13.12 -11.82 -1.36
C ASN A 79 -13.92 -12.73 -0.40
N ALA A 80 -14.60 -12.16 0.59
CA ALA A 80 -15.50 -12.89 1.47
C ALA A 80 -16.75 -13.40 0.73
N ALA A 81 -17.34 -12.59 -0.15
CA ALA A 81 -18.47 -13.02 -0.98
C ALA A 81 -18.06 -14.17 -1.92
N MET A 82 -16.89 -14.06 -2.56
CA MET A 82 -16.39 -15.08 -3.48
C MET A 82 -16.10 -16.42 -2.77
N THR A 83 -15.53 -16.39 -1.57
CA THR A 83 -15.29 -17.61 -0.78
C THR A 83 -16.61 -18.25 -0.30
N ALA A 84 -17.61 -17.46 0.05
CA ALA A 84 -18.94 -17.96 0.39
C ALA A 84 -19.65 -18.64 -0.80
N GLU A 85 -19.51 -18.09 -2.01
CA GLU A 85 -20.07 -18.70 -3.22
C GLU A 85 -19.33 -19.98 -3.63
N MET A 86 -18.00 -20.06 -3.43
CA MET A 86 -17.24 -21.29 -3.64
C MET A 86 -17.65 -22.42 -2.69
N GLN A 87 -18.08 -22.12 -1.47
CA GLN A 87 -18.56 -23.12 -0.50
C GLN A 87 -19.97 -23.65 -0.82
N LYS A 88 -20.74 -22.96 -1.66
CA LYS A 88 -22.08 -23.38 -2.09
C LYS A 88 -22.06 -24.29 -3.32
N ARG A 89 -20.92 -24.43 -4.00
CA ARG A 89 -20.71 -25.38 -5.09
C ARG A 89 -20.11 -26.67 -4.56
#